data_AF-A0A6B3GEG7-F1
#
_entry.id   AF-A0A6B3GEG7-F1
#
_cell.length_a   1.000
_cell.length_b   1.000
_cell.length_c   1.000
_cell.angle_alpha   90.00
_cell.angle_beta   90.00
_cell.angle_gamma   90.00
#
_symmetry.space_group_name_H-M   'P 1'
#
loop_
_entity.id
_entity.type
_entity.pdbx_description
1 polymer ?
#
loop_
_entity_poly.entity_id
_entity_poly.type
_entity_poly.pdbx_seq_one_letter_code
_entity_poly.pdbx_strand_id
1 'polypeptide(L)'
;MATLCRPAIAVPEHVITMQQTLDLARETHAGHPQRDLVLRLIQNTGVQTRHLVQPIEETLKHPGFELRNRVYEAEAKRRVPDVVRQALAHAETDASEIDLIVYVSCTGFMMPSLTA
;
A
#
# COMPACT_ATOMS: atom_id res chain seq x y z
N MET A 1 -1.19 32.75 -0.47
CA MET A 1 -1.32 31.86 0.70
C MET A 1 -1.57 30.46 0.15
N ALA A 2 -0.87 29.43 0.63
CA ALA A 2 -1.11 28.07 0.17
C ALA A 2 -2.37 27.51 0.85
N THR A 3 -3.25 26.90 0.05
CA THR A 3 -4.47 26.25 0.53
C THR A 3 -4.37 24.76 0.28
N LEU A 4 -4.69 23.95 1.29
CA LEU A 4 -4.80 22.50 1.14
C LEU A 4 -6.26 22.12 0.91
N CYS A 5 -6.57 21.60 -0.28
CA CYS A 5 -7.89 21.06 -0.57
C CYS A 5 -8.09 19.70 0.13
N ARG A 6 -9.34 19.26 0.25
CA ARG A 6 -9.67 17.97 0.86
C ARG A 6 -9.00 16.82 0.09
N PRO A 7 -8.19 15.97 0.75
CA PRO A 7 -7.52 14.85 0.07
C PRO A 7 -8.52 13.73 -0.30
N ALA A 8 -8.11 12.87 -1.22
CA ALA A 8 -8.76 11.59 -1.48
C ALA A 8 -7.84 10.44 -1.06
N ILE A 9 -8.43 9.32 -0.64
CA ILE A 9 -7.71 8.14 -0.13
C ILE A 9 -8.28 6.92 -0.83
N ALA A 10 -7.39 6.07 -1.35
CA ALA A 10 -7.74 4.75 -1.85
C ALA A 10 -6.85 3.71 -1.17
N VAL A 11 -7.46 2.63 -0.71
CA VAL A 11 -6.78 1.45 -0.15
C VAL A 11 -7.19 0.21 -0.93
N PRO A 12 -6.33 -0.80 -1.02
CA PRO A 12 -6.66 -2.02 -1.74
C PRO A 12 -7.67 -2.90 -0.98
N GLU A 13 -8.15 -3.93 -1.66
CA GLU A 13 -9.39 -4.65 -1.39
C GLU A 13 -9.17 -5.81 -0.43
N HIS A 14 -7.99 -6.43 -0.48
CA HIS A 14 -7.68 -7.57 0.36
C HIS A 14 -7.40 -7.10 1.77
N VAL A 15 -8.15 -7.62 2.73
CA VAL A 15 -8.02 -7.25 4.15
C VAL A 15 -7.51 -8.43 4.94
N ILE A 16 -6.48 -8.18 5.76
CA ILE A 16 -6.04 -9.11 6.80
C ILE A 16 -6.28 -8.50 8.17
N THR A 17 -6.89 -9.27 9.06
CA THR A 17 -7.15 -8.87 10.45
C THR A 17 -5.92 -9.07 11.35
N MET A 18 -5.91 -8.44 12.52
CA MET A 18 -4.93 -8.70 13.57
C MET A 18 -4.83 -10.20 13.89
N GLN A 19 -5.98 -10.86 14.07
CA GLN A 19 -6.03 -12.28 14.40
C GLN A 19 -5.39 -13.13 13.30
N GLN A 20 -5.79 -12.93 12.03
CA GLN A 20 -5.18 -13.62 10.89
C GLN A 20 -3.67 -13.36 10.78
N THR A 21 -3.22 -12.13 11.08
CA THR A 21 -1.79 -11.79 11.08
C THR A 21 -1.04 -12.58 12.17
N LEU A 22 -1.61 -12.67 13.37
CA LEU A 22 -1.01 -13.41 14.48
C LEU A 22 -0.97 -14.91 14.22
N ASP A 23 -2.04 -15.48 13.68
CA ASP A 23 -2.10 -16.90 13.33
C ASP A 23 -1.07 -17.25 12.26
N LEU A 24 -1.00 -16.43 11.20
CA LEU A 24 0.02 -16.60 10.18
C LEU A 24 1.44 -16.50 10.73
N ALA A 25 1.71 -15.55 11.62
CA ALA A 25 3.03 -15.42 12.25
C ALA A 25 3.37 -16.61 13.16
N ARG A 26 2.37 -17.18 13.87
CA ARG A 26 2.55 -18.40 14.68
C ARG A 26 2.92 -19.60 13.84
N GLU A 27 2.21 -19.80 12.74
CA GLU A 27 2.40 -20.93 11.83
C GLU A 27 3.71 -20.80 11.04
N THR A 28 3.92 -19.66 10.39
CA THR A 28 5.06 -19.42 9.50
C THR A 28 6.40 -19.41 10.25
N HIS A 29 6.40 -18.95 11.50
CA HIS A 29 7.62 -18.79 12.31
C HIS A 29 7.59 -19.66 13.58
N ALA A 30 6.97 -20.84 13.51
CA ALA A 30 6.78 -21.72 14.66
C ALA A 30 8.09 -22.06 15.43
N GLY A 31 9.22 -22.16 14.71
CA GLY A 31 10.54 -22.48 15.28
C GLY A 31 11.39 -21.28 15.67
N HIS A 32 10.93 -20.03 15.53
CA HIS A 32 11.75 -18.86 15.80
C HIS A 32 11.89 -18.61 17.32
N PRO A 33 13.10 -18.46 17.89
CA PRO A 33 13.29 -18.36 19.35
C PRO A 33 12.65 -17.11 19.96
N GLN A 34 12.42 -16.06 19.17
CA GLN A 34 11.78 -14.82 19.61
C GLN A 34 10.31 -14.71 19.15
N ARG A 35 9.66 -15.81 18.75
CA ARG A 35 8.29 -15.80 18.22
C ARG A 35 7.31 -15.07 19.16
N ASP A 36 7.33 -15.39 20.45
CA ASP A 36 6.40 -14.80 21.40
C ASP A 36 6.65 -13.29 21.60
N LEU A 37 7.90 -12.84 21.48
CA LEU A 37 8.22 -11.41 21.44
C LEU A 37 7.61 -10.74 20.20
N VAL A 38 7.80 -11.32 19.02
CA VAL A 38 7.26 -10.80 17.76
C VAL A 38 5.73 -10.74 17.80
N LEU A 39 5.06 -11.78 18.30
CA LEU A 39 3.59 -11.79 18.45
C LEU A 39 3.11 -10.67 19.37
N ARG A 40 3.79 -10.44 20.50
CA ARG A 40 3.48 -9.30 21.38
C ARG A 40 3.69 -7.96 20.69
N LEU A 41 4.75 -7.80 19.90
CA LEU A 41 5.01 -6.57 19.14
C LEU A 41 3.91 -6.32 18.10
N ILE A 42 3.51 -7.35 17.35
CA ILE A 42 2.41 -7.26 16.39
C ILE A 42 1.12 -6.82 17.11
N GLN A 43 0.78 -7.46 18.23
CA GLN A 43 -0.43 -7.15 19.00
C GLN A 43 -0.42 -5.71 19.53
N ASN A 44 0.73 -5.23 20.00
CA ASN A 44 0.89 -3.88 20.53
C ASN A 44 0.87 -2.78 19.46
N THR A 45 0.85 -3.11 18.17
CA THR A 45 0.65 -2.09 17.11
C THR A 45 -0.73 -1.45 17.14
N GLY A 46 -1.72 -2.10 17.77
CA GLY A 46 -3.12 -1.64 17.79
C GLY A 46 -3.85 -1.71 16.43
N VAL A 47 -3.17 -2.15 15.36
CA VAL A 47 -3.71 -2.22 14.01
C VAL A 47 -4.71 -3.36 13.88
N GLN A 48 -6.00 -3.04 13.76
CA GLN A 48 -7.06 -4.05 13.66
C GLN A 48 -7.09 -4.75 12.31
N THR A 49 -6.90 -3.99 11.23
CA THR A 49 -6.93 -4.49 9.85
C THR A 49 -5.82 -3.84 9.02
N ARG A 50 -5.32 -4.56 8.02
CA ARG A 50 -4.40 -4.03 7.00
C ARG A 50 -4.97 -4.34 5.62
N HIS A 51 -4.76 -3.41 4.69
CA HIS A 51 -5.13 -3.55 3.30
C HIS A 51 -3.90 -4.00 2.49
N LEU A 52 -4.08 -5.03 1.66
CA LEU A 52 -3.06 -5.63 0.81
C LEU A 52 -3.46 -5.52 -0.66
N VAL A 53 -2.48 -5.29 -1.52
CA VAL A 53 -2.68 -5.20 -2.97
C VAL A 53 -2.96 -6.58 -3.60
N GLN A 54 -2.49 -7.65 -2.97
CA GLN A 54 -2.69 -9.03 -3.39
C GLN A 54 -3.23 -9.85 -2.21
N PRO A 55 -3.82 -11.04 -2.45
CA PRO A 55 -4.13 -11.99 -1.39
C PRO A 55 -2.91 -12.26 -0.51
N ILE A 56 -3.13 -12.59 0.77
CA ILE A 56 -2.03 -12.82 1.72
C ILE A 56 -1.15 -13.98 1.27
N GLU A 57 -1.73 -15.04 0.71
CA GLU A 57 -1.04 -16.23 0.23
C GLU A 57 -0.05 -15.89 -0.89
N GLU A 58 -0.41 -14.98 -1.80
CA GLU A 58 0.47 -14.50 -2.87
C GLU A 58 1.54 -13.56 -2.32
N THR A 59 1.16 -12.68 -1.38
CA THR A 59 2.07 -11.71 -0.75
C THR A 59 3.24 -12.42 -0.06
N LEU A 60 3.01 -13.60 0.52
CA LEU A 60 4.03 -14.36 1.24
C LEU A 60 5.00 -15.15 0.35
N LYS A 61 4.73 -15.32 -0.96
CA LYS A 61 5.59 -16.11 -1.85
C LYS A 61 6.95 -15.47 -2.13
N HIS A 62 7.12 -14.18 -1.87
CA HIS A 62 8.38 -13.42 -2.05
C HIS A 62 9.18 -13.79 -3.31
N PRO A 63 8.60 -13.64 -4.53
CA PRO A 63 9.16 -14.15 -5.78
C PRO A 63 10.39 -13.38 -6.32
N GLY A 64 11.04 -12.58 -5.47
CA GLY A 64 12.11 -11.68 -5.85
C GLY A 64 11.64 -10.27 -6.22
N PHE A 65 12.62 -9.38 -6.36
CA PHE A 65 12.38 -7.94 -6.58
C PHE A 65 11.65 -7.65 -7.89
N GLU A 66 12.10 -8.26 -9.00
CA GLU A 66 11.59 -7.95 -10.34
C GLU A 66 10.08 -8.18 -10.44
N LEU A 67 9.58 -9.33 -9.98
CA LEU A 67 8.16 -9.63 -10.02
C LEU A 67 7.35 -8.72 -9.10
N ARG A 68 7.86 -8.45 -7.88
CA ARG A 68 7.22 -7.49 -6.95
C ARG A 68 7.13 -6.09 -7.56
N ASN A 69 8.16 -5.66 -8.28
CA ASN A 69 8.18 -4.36 -8.93
C ASN A 69 7.20 -4.27 -10.09
N ARG A 70 7.04 -5.35 -10.89
CA ARG A 70 6.01 -5.45 -11.93
C ARG A 70 4.60 -5.36 -11.36
N VAL A 71 4.34 -6.01 -10.22
CA VAL A 71 3.05 -5.90 -9.52
C VAL A 71 2.83 -4.45 -9.03
N TYR A 72 3.84 -3.84 -8.41
CA TYR A 72 3.77 -2.44 -7.98
C TYR A 72 3.42 -1.51 -9.14
N GLU A 73 4.11 -1.62 -10.28
CA GLU A 73 3.88 -0.78 -11.45
C GLU A 73 2.44 -0.93 -11.97
N ALA A 74 1.99 -2.17 -12.17
CA ALA A 74 0.65 -2.46 -12.67
C ALA A 74 -0.43 -1.91 -11.73
N GLU A 75 -0.29 -2.15 -10.42
CA GLU A 75 -1.30 -1.76 -9.44
C GLU A 75 -1.29 -0.25 -9.16
N ALA A 76 -0.12 0.40 -9.18
CA ALA A 76 -0.04 1.86 -9.11
C ALA A 76 -0.74 2.51 -10.30
N LYS A 77 -0.44 2.07 -11.53
CA LYS A 77 -1.07 2.58 -12.76
C LYS A 77 -2.58 2.35 -12.77
N ARG A 78 -3.06 1.25 -12.20
CA ARG A 78 -4.49 0.93 -12.10
C ARG A 78 -5.22 1.82 -11.08
N ARG A 79 -4.61 2.11 -9.93
CA ARG A 79 -5.30 2.70 -8.76
C ARG A 79 -5.13 4.22 -8.64
N VAL A 80 -3.98 4.75 -9.02
CA VAL A 80 -3.66 6.18 -8.86
C VAL A 80 -4.63 7.10 -9.63
N PRO A 81 -5.04 6.81 -10.88
CA PRO A 81 -5.91 7.71 -11.63
C PRO A 81 -7.23 8.02 -10.93
N ASP A 82 -7.88 7.03 -10.33
CA ASP A 82 -9.19 7.21 -9.72
C ASP A 82 -9.13 8.08 -8.45
N VAL A 83 -8.11 7.86 -7.59
CA VAL A 83 -7.93 8.69 -6.39
C VAL A 83 -7.52 10.13 -6.74
N VAL A 84 -6.74 10.32 -7.81
CA VAL A 84 -6.40 11.66 -8.32
C VAL A 84 -7.66 12.37 -8.82
N ARG A 85 -8.52 11.71 -9.61
CA ARG A 85 -9.79 12.30 -10.06
C ARG A 85 -10.69 12.70 -8.89
N GLN A 86 -10.75 11.89 -7.83
CA GLN A 86 -11.49 12.26 -6.62
C GLN A 86 -10.88 13.48 -5.90
N ALA A 87 -9.55 13.56 -5.82
CA ALA A 87 -8.88 14.72 -5.22
C ALA A 87 -9.11 16.00 -6.03
N LEU A 88 -9.07 15.93 -7.36
CA LEU A 88 -9.40 17.05 -8.25
C LEU A 88 -10.85 17.49 -8.07
N ALA A 89 -11.79 16.53 -8.00
CA ALA A 89 -13.19 16.83 -7.73
C ALA A 89 -13.40 17.50 -6.37
N HIS A 90 -12.70 17.07 -5.32
CA HIS A 90 -12.72 17.73 -4.00
C HIS A 90 -12.14 19.15 -4.02
N ALA A 91 -11.25 19.44 -4.97
CA ALA A 91 -10.62 20.75 -5.16
C ALA A 91 -11.36 21.63 -6.18
N GLU A 92 -12.44 21.12 -6.80
CA GLU A 92 -13.22 21.81 -7.83
C GLU A 92 -12.36 22.34 -8.99
N THR A 93 -11.37 21.54 -9.42
CA THR A 93 -10.41 21.90 -10.47
C THR A 93 -10.26 20.77 -11.50
N ASP A 94 -9.72 21.07 -12.68
CA ASP A 94 -9.44 20.10 -13.74
C ASP A 94 -7.95 19.72 -13.82
N ALA A 95 -7.64 18.56 -14.39
CA ALA A 95 -6.26 18.11 -14.59
C ALA A 95 -5.44 19.09 -15.46
N SER A 96 -6.08 19.81 -16.38
CA SER A 96 -5.44 20.84 -17.22
C SER A 96 -4.98 22.08 -16.44
N GLU A 97 -5.45 22.28 -15.20
CA GLU A 97 -5.06 23.39 -14.33
C GLU A 97 -3.89 23.04 -13.38
N ILE A 98 -3.33 21.83 -13.50
CA ILE A 98 -2.24 21.36 -12.65
C ILE A 98 -0.88 21.71 -13.26
N ASP A 99 -0.17 22.65 -12.63
CA ASP A 99 1.17 23.08 -13.06
C ASP A 99 2.30 22.13 -12.63
N LEU A 100 2.09 21.35 -11.55
CA LEU A 100 3.13 20.51 -10.94
C LEU A 100 2.56 19.23 -10.35
N ILE A 101 3.26 18.12 -10.59
CA ILE A 101 3.00 16.83 -9.94
C ILE A 101 4.17 16.50 -9.01
N VAL A 102 3.87 16.28 -7.73
CA VAL A 102 4.83 15.74 -6.75
C VAL A 102 4.41 14.32 -6.39
N TYR A 103 5.24 13.34 -6.74
CA TYR A 103 4.97 11.92 -6.51
C TYR A 103 6.04 11.28 -5.63
N VAL A 104 5.63 10.49 -4.64
CA VAL A 104 6.54 9.79 -3.71
C VAL A 104 6.11 8.35 -3.52
N SER A 105 7.08 7.44 -3.57
CA SER A 105 6.91 6.03 -3.24
C SER A 105 8.26 5.43 -2.87
N CYS A 106 8.28 4.52 -1.89
CA CYS A 106 9.46 3.77 -1.47
C CYS A 106 9.31 2.25 -1.71
N THR A 107 8.19 1.81 -2.31
CA THR A 107 7.85 0.39 -2.45
C THR A 107 8.25 -0.21 -3.79
N GLY A 108 8.47 0.62 -4.81
CA GLY A 108 8.87 0.18 -6.15
C GLY A 108 9.73 1.22 -6.85
N PHE A 109 10.33 0.80 -7.96
CA PHE A 109 11.33 1.54 -8.70
C PHE A 109 11.03 1.45 -10.20
N MET A 110 11.00 2.58 -10.89
CA MET A 110 10.62 2.62 -12.31
C MET A 110 11.44 3.65 -13.07
N MET A 111 11.73 3.34 -14.33
CA MET A 111 12.21 4.29 -15.34
C MET A 111 11.46 4.04 -16.65
N PRO A 112 10.72 5.04 -17.18
CA PRO A 112 10.49 6.36 -16.60
C PRO A 112 9.61 6.30 -15.33
N SER A 113 9.52 7.40 -14.58
CA SER A 113 8.78 7.43 -13.31
C SER A 113 7.26 7.29 -13.52
N LEU A 114 6.48 7.12 -12.44
CA LEU A 114 5.01 7.03 -12.53
C LEU A 114 4.32 8.31 -13.01
N THR A 115 5.05 9.42 -13.02
CA THR A 115 4.56 10.73 -13.44
C THR A 115 4.95 11.08 -14.87
N ALA A 116 5.67 10.18 -15.55
CA ALA A 116 6.20 10.39 -16.88
C ALA A 116 5.27 9.85 -17.97
#